data_AF-A0A938IUY1-F1
#
_entry.id   AF-A0A938IUY1-F1
#
_cell.length_a   1.000
_cell.length_b   1.000
_cell.length_c   1.000
_cell.angle_alpha   90.00
_cell.angle_beta   90.00
_cell.angle_gamma   90.00
#
_symmetry.space_group_name_H-M   'P 1'
#
loop_
_entity.id
_entity.type
_entity.pdbx_description
1 polymer ?
#
loop_
_entity_poly.entity_id
_entity_poly.type
_entity_poly.pdbx_seq_one_letter_code
_entity_poly.pdbx_strand_id
1 'polypeptide(L)'
;MNSKRERAVLAALALAGLLGLVMAASAQVSGTALQQYEQKIKTLDRSKPNDIYDCAKWCYQNGLADEAQALALEANQKAPDDLRPKYLLYILAGGAGGGGETVRSTEEDKLLEASITEAEVAEIYKNEGDLAMSAFRQVQQMMLNSCGALKCHGGGNPDSKWILIRRNVTEKKTLAENFRSVNRYVNRENAADSPLLLKPLKGREVQHPEVVFRSGTNDAVHKTILKWIGALKKQTDIIWGKARTAPVPATPSK
;
A
#
# COMPACT_ATOMS: atom_id res chain seq x y z
N MET A 1 30.74 -52.11 -33.00
CA MET A 1 31.41 -50.92 -32.42
C MET A 1 31.38 -49.86 -33.51
N ASN A 2 30.89 -48.62 -33.41
CA ASN A 2 30.82 -47.72 -32.27
C ASN A 2 29.89 -46.52 -32.61
N SER A 3 28.58 -46.72 -32.83
CA SER A 3 27.65 -45.65 -33.27
C SER A 3 27.14 -44.72 -32.16
N LYS A 4 27.61 -44.91 -30.91
CA LYS A 4 27.20 -44.09 -29.77
C LYS A 4 28.13 -42.91 -29.48
N ARG A 5 29.32 -42.86 -30.09
CA ARG A 5 30.29 -41.78 -29.84
C ARG A 5 30.17 -40.58 -30.79
N GLU A 6 29.61 -40.75 -31.98
CA GLU A 6 29.43 -39.64 -32.93
C GLU A 6 28.22 -38.76 -32.63
N ARG A 7 27.22 -39.29 -31.91
CA ARG A 7 26.04 -38.51 -31.49
C ARG A 7 26.30 -37.59 -30.28
N ALA A 8 27.44 -37.74 -29.61
CA ALA A 8 27.80 -36.90 -28.47
C ALA A 8 28.54 -35.61 -28.87
N VAL A 9 29.12 -35.54 -30.07
CA VAL A 9 29.91 -34.36 -30.50
C VAL A 9 29.06 -33.34 -31.25
N LEU A 10 27.97 -33.75 -31.90
CA LEU A 10 27.04 -32.84 -32.60
C LEU A 10 26.00 -32.16 -31.70
N ALA A 11 25.84 -32.61 -30.45
CA ALA A 11 24.96 -31.95 -29.47
C ALA A 11 25.65 -30.79 -28.72
N ALA A 12 26.97 -30.63 -28.85
CA ALA A 12 27.75 -29.61 -28.16
C ALA A 12 27.95 -28.31 -28.97
N LEU A 13 27.47 -28.23 -30.21
CA LEU A 13 27.62 -27.07 -31.10
C LEU A 13 26.30 -26.43 -31.54
N ALA A 14 25.18 -26.76 -30.89
CA ALA A 14 23.88 -26.11 -31.11
C ALA A 14 23.35 -25.36 -29.85
N LEU A 15 24.24 -25.07 -28.89
CA LEU A 15 23.89 -24.43 -27.61
C LEU A 15 24.75 -23.18 -27.31
N ALA A 16 25.33 -22.55 -28.35
CA ALA A 16 26.12 -21.33 -28.24
C ALA A 16 25.61 -20.19 -29.15
N GLY A 17 24.34 -20.23 -29.57
CA GLY A 17 23.81 -19.32 -30.60
C GLY A 17 22.47 -18.65 -30.29
N LEU A 18 22.10 -18.48 -29.01
CA LEU A 18 20.84 -17.83 -28.62
C LEU A 18 20.95 -17.03 -27.31
N LEU A 19 22.11 -16.43 -27.05
CA LEU A 19 22.27 -15.37 -26.05
C LEU A 19 22.92 -14.16 -26.74
N GLY A 20 22.10 -13.29 -27.32
CA GLY A 20 22.64 -12.09 -27.94
C GLY A 20 21.65 -11.35 -28.81
N LEU A 21 20.40 -11.14 -28.38
CA LEU A 21 19.53 -10.14 -29.01
C LEU A 21 18.29 -9.79 -28.15
N VAL A 22 18.47 -9.24 -26.93
CA VAL A 22 17.34 -8.61 -26.19
C VAL A 22 17.73 -7.28 -25.50
N MET A 23 18.82 -6.62 -25.93
CA MET A 23 19.29 -5.37 -25.30
C MET A 23 19.26 -4.14 -26.22
N ALA A 24 18.54 -4.18 -27.35
CA ALA A 24 18.44 -3.05 -28.28
C ALA A 24 17.03 -2.45 -28.44
N ALA A 25 16.01 -2.98 -27.77
CA ALA A 25 14.64 -2.48 -27.91
C ALA A 25 14.26 -1.36 -26.92
N SER A 26 15.02 -1.18 -25.84
CA SER A 26 14.71 -0.21 -24.78
C SER A 26 15.32 1.17 -25.00
N ALA A 27 16.41 1.31 -25.76
CA ALA A 27 17.04 2.61 -26.02
C ALA A 27 16.36 3.41 -27.14
N GLN A 28 15.69 2.73 -28.08
CA GLN A 28 15.08 3.35 -29.25
C GLN A 28 13.72 4.02 -28.96
N VAL A 29 13.05 3.63 -27.86
CA VAL A 29 11.78 4.20 -27.41
C VAL A 29 11.98 5.56 -26.73
N SER A 30 13.08 5.73 -25.98
CA SER A 30 13.34 6.97 -25.23
C SER A 30 13.66 8.18 -26.13
N GLY A 31 14.29 7.93 -27.28
CA GLY A 31 14.66 8.99 -28.23
C GLY A 31 13.48 9.70 -28.91
N THR A 32 12.35 9.00 -29.11
CA THR A 32 11.14 9.60 -29.74
C THR A 32 10.27 10.31 -28.72
N ALA A 33 10.20 9.80 -27.48
CA ALA A 33 9.46 10.44 -26.39
C ALA A 33 10.04 11.81 -26.02
N LEU A 34 11.37 11.93 -25.95
CA LEU A 34 12.04 13.20 -25.61
C LEU A 34 11.80 14.28 -26.68
N GLN A 35 11.86 13.93 -27.97
CA GLN A 35 11.55 14.87 -29.06
C GLN A 35 10.09 15.35 -29.02
N GLN A 36 9.16 14.46 -28.67
CA GLN A 36 7.74 14.83 -28.50
C GLN A 36 7.53 15.72 -27.26
N TYR A 37 8.28 15.48 -26.18
CA TYR A 37 8.30 16.35 -25.01
C TYR A 37 8.77 17.77 -25.37
N GLU A 38 9.85 17.92 -26.13
CA GLU A 38 10.35 19.23 -26.56
C GLU A 38 9.30 20.04 -27.36
N GLN A 39 8.51 19.37 -28.20
CA GLN A 39 7.42 20.02 -28.95
C GLN A 39 6.24 20.40 -28.03
N LYS A 40 5.93 19.56 -27.04
CA LYS A 40 4.90 19.86 -26.04
C LYS A 40 5.27 21.07 -25.19
N ILE A 41 6.51 21.17 -24.73
CA ILE A 41 6.96 22.32 -23.92
C ILE A 41 6.86 23.64 -24.70
N LYS A 42 7.10 23.66 -26.02
CA LYS A 42 6.96 24.88 -26.85
C LYS A 42 5.52 25.40 -26.93
N THR A 43 4.55 24.51 -26.78
CA THR A 43 3.11 24.81 -26.88
C THR A 43 2.41 24.83 -25.53
N LEU A 44 3.14 24.54 -24.45
CA LEU A 44 2.61 24.46 -23.10
C LEU A 44 2.34 25.85 -22.52
N ASP A 45 1.10 26.10 -22.14
CA ASP A 45 0.72 27.31 -21.40
C ASP A 45 1.04 27.14 -19.90
N ARG A 46 2.25 27.57 -19.48
CA ARG A 46 2.71 27.48 -18.08
C ARG A 46 2.01 28.47 -17.13
N SER A 47 1.06 29.27 -17.61
CA SER A 47 0.18 30.03 -16.73
C SER A 47 -0.95 29.17 -16.15
N LYS A 48 -1.28 28.05 -16.80
CA LYS A 48 -2.39 27.17 -16.42
C LYS A 48 -1.87 25.91 -15.70
N PRO A 49 -2.18 25.73 -14.40
CA PRO A 49 -1.76 24.55 -13.65
C PRO A 49 -2.25 23.22 -14.26
N ASN A 50 -3.43 23.21 -14.88
CA ASN A 50 -3.99 22.04 -15.55
C ASN A 50 -3.13 21.57 -16.73
N ASP A 51 -2.71 22.50 -17.59
CA ASP A 51 -1.94 22.18 -18.80
C ASP A 51 -0.55 21.64 -18.40
N ILE A 52 0.05 22.19 -17.33
CA ILE A 52 1.30 21.70 -16.75
C ILE A 52 1.14 20.29 -16.21
N TYR A 53 0.06 20.02 -15.47
CA TYR A 53 -0.24 18.68 -14.96
C TYR A 53 -0.46 17.66 -16.08
N ASP A 54 -1.22 18.02 -17.12
CA ASP A 54 -1.49 17.12 -18.25
C ASP A 54 -0.19 16.77 -18.99
N CYS A 55 0.73 17.74 -19.13
CA CYS A 55 2.06 17.48 -19.65
C CYS A 55 2.90 16.58 -18.73
N ALA A 56 2.84 16.79 -17.40
CA ALA A 56 3.52 15.95 -16.42
C ALA A 56 3.05 14.49 -16.48
N LYS A 57 1.73 14.29 -16.54
CA LYS A 57 1.12 12.96 -16.67
C LYS A 57 1.53 12.27 -17.97
N TRP A 58 1.57 13.01 -19.08
CA TRP A 58 2.04 12.48 -20.35
C TRP A 58 3.51 12.04 -20.26
N CYS A 59 4.39 12.84 -19.63
CA CYS A 59 5.80 12.47 -19.43
C CYS A 59 5.92 11.16 -18.64
N TYR A 60 5.16 11.02 -17.55
CA TYR A 60 5.14 9.79 -16.75
C TYR A 60 4.71 8.57 -17.57
N GLN A 61 3.67 8.70 -18.40
CA GLN A 61 3.19 7.62 -19.26
C GLN A 61 4.18 7.19 -20.35
N ASN A 62 5.15 8.04 -20.68
CA ASN A 62 6.17 7.79 -21.71
C ASN A 62 7.56 7.50 -21.13
N GLY A 63 7.67 7.25 -19.82
CA GLY A 63 8.93 6.91 -19.18
C GLY A 63 9.89 8.07 -18.96
N LEU A 64 9.41 9.31 -19.09
CA LEU A 64 10.16 10.55 -18.83
C LEU A 64 9.94 11.00 -17.38
N ALA A 65 10.54 10.27 -16.45
CA ALA A 65 10.25 10.41 -15.01
C ALA A 65 10.72 11.76 -14.44
N ASP A 66 11.90 12.23 -14.85
CA ASP A 66 12.49 13.49 -14.37
C ASP A 66 11.67 14.69 -14.84
N GLU A 67 11.27 14.70 -16.12
CA GLU A 67 10.39 15.72 -16.70
C GLU A 67 9.01 15.71 -16.05
N ALA A 68 8.45 14.52 -15.82
CA ALA A 68 7.17 14.36 -15.13
C ALA A 68 7.21 14.91 -13.71
N GLN A 69 8.30 14.67 -12.98
CA GLN A 69 8.48 15.16 -11.61
C GLN A 69 8.61 16.68 -11.56
N ALA A 70 9.42 17.26 -12.46
CA ALA A 70 9.60 18.70 -12.54
C ALA A 70 8.28 19.44 -12.83
N LEU A 71 7.52 18.98 -13.82
CA LEU A 71 6.23 19.57 -14.18
C LEU A 71 5.17 19.34 -13.10
N ALA A 72 5.15 18.18 -12.44
CA ALA A 72 4.22 17.92 -11.34
C ALA A 72 4.52 18.80 -10.11
N LEU A 73 5.78 19.10 -9.81
CA LEU A 73 6.16 20.07 -8.76
C LEU A 73 5.66 21.47 -9.12
N GLU A 74 5.87 21.91 -10.36
CA GLU A 74 5.41 23.23 -10.82
C GLU A 74 3.88 23.36 -10.78
N ALA A 75 3.15 22.34 -11.24
CA ALA A 75 1.69 22.32 -11.18
C ALA A 75 1.20 22.37 -9.72
N ASN A 76 1.86 21.66 -8.80
CA ASN A 76 1.55 21.69 -7.36
C ASN A 76 1.79 23.08 -6.74
N GLN A 77 2.87 23.77 -7.13
CA GLN A 77 3.15 25.12 -6.63
C GLN A 77 2.10 26.15 -7.08
N LYS A 78 1.61 26.04 -8.32
CA LYS A 78 0.64 26.98 -8.89
C LYS A 78 -0.81 26.67 -8.51
N ALA A 79 -1.11 25.41 -8.19
CA ALA A 79 -2.41 25.00 -7.65
C ALA A 79 -2.22 24.09 -6.41
N PRO A 80 -1.87 24.67 -5.25
CA PRO A 80 -1.59 23.90 -4.03
C PRO A 80 -2.78 23.07 -3.53
N ASP A 81 -4.01 23.45 -3.87
CA ASP A 81 -5.22 22.70 -3.49
C ASP A 81 -5.56 21.57 -4.48
N ASP A 82 -4.90 21.52 -5.65
CA ASP A 82 -5.06 20.44 -6.61
C ASP A 82 -4.24 19.21 -6.17
N LEU A 83 -4.95 18.10 -5.98
CA LEU A 83 -4.38 16.86 -5.48
C LEU A 83 -3.71 16.02 -6.57
N ARG A 84 -4.00 16.29 -7.86
CA ARG A 84 -3.49 15.47 -8.97
C ARG A 84 -1.96 15.54 -9.11
N PRO A 85 -1.30 16.71 -9.05
CA PRO A 85 0.16 16.77 -9.12
C PRO A 85 0.83 16.10 -7.91
N LYS A 86 0.25 16.25 -6.71
CA LYS A 86 0.72 15.57 -5.49
C LYS A 86 0.68 14.04 -5.63
N TYR A 87 -0.41 13.52 -6.20
CA TYR A 87 -0.57 12.09 -6.46
C TYR A 87 0.43 11.58 -7.51
N LEU A 88 0.70 12.36 -8.56
CA LEU A 88 1.69 12.01 -9.57
C LEU A 88 3.12 12.00 -8.99
N LEU A 89 3.46 12.96 -8.14
CA LEU A 89 4.73 12.99 -7.40
C LEU A 89 4.88 11.78 -6.48
N TYR A 90 3.80 11.37 -5.80
CA TYR A 90 3.79 10.15 -4.99
C TYR A 90 4.11 8.89 -5.83
N ILE A 91 3.54 8.78 -7.03
CA ILE A 91 3.81 7.67 -7.94
C ILE A 91 5.27 7.69 -8.42
N LEU A 92 5.76 8.85 -8.86
CA LEU A 92 7.11 9.05 -9.38
C LEU A 92 8.18 8.77 -8.30
N ALA A 93 7.86 9.06 -7.04
CA ALA A 93 8.67 8.71 -5.87
C ALA A 93 8.61 7.21 -5.50
N GLY A 94 8.11 6.33 -6.38
CA GLY A 94 8.04 4.89 -6.14
C GLY A 94 6.83 4.43 -5.33
N GLY A 95 5.84 5.31 -5.09
CA GLY A 95 4.59 4.99 -4.40
C GLY A 95 3.66 4.03 -5.17
N ALA A 96 3.92 3.81 -6.46
CA ALA A 96 3.33 2.72 -7.25
C ALA A 96 4.45 1.78 -7.72
N GLY A 97 4.58 0.63 -7.07
CA GLY A 97 5.67 -0.31 -7.35
C GLY A 97 5.66 -0.81 -8.79
N GLY A 98 6.79 -0.64 -9.48
CA GLY A 98 7.08 -1.23 -10.78
C GLY A 98 8.52 -0.99 -11.26
N GLY A 99 9.46 -1.79 -10.74
CA GLY A 99 10.69 -2.24 -11.42
C GLY A 99 11.74 -1.21 -11.86
N GLY A 100 12.88 -1.17 -11.16
CA GLY A 100 14.09 -0.49 -11.63
C GLY A 100 15.09 -0.28 -10.49
N GLU A 101 15.95 -1.27 -10.29
CA GLU A 101 17.08 -1.19 -9.38
C GLU A 101 18.06 -0.12 -9.86
N THR A 102 18.18 1.01 -9.15
CA THR A 102 19.45 1.76 -9.03
C THR A 102 19.42 2.78 -7.87
N VAL A 103 20.31 2.52 -6.91
CA VAL A 103 21.04 3.48 -6.05
C VAL A 103 20.21 4.47 -5.23
N ARG A 104 19.83 3.96 -4.06
CA ARG A 104 19.59 4.61 -2.76
C ARG A 104 20.29 5.98 -2.62
N SER A 105 19.53 7.03 -2.34
CA SER A 105 20.08 8.29 -1.83
C SER A 105 19.32 8.73 -0.58
N THR A 106 20.07 9.27 0.36
CA THR A 106 19.84 9.43 1.80
C THR A 106 18.74 10.43 2.20
N GLU A 107 17.80 10.73 1.31
CA GLU A 107 16.54 11.43 1.62
C GLU A 107 15.34 10.48 1.77
N GLU A 108 15.48 9.21 1.35
CA GLU A 108 14.49 8.13 1.57
C GLU A 108 14.22 7.87 3.06
N ASP A 109 15.19 8.13 3.94
CA ASP A 109 15.06 7.91 5.38
C ASP A 109 14.19 8.95 6.11
N LYS A 110 13.87 10.09 5.47
CA LYS A 110 13.04 11.14 6.09
C LYS A 110 11.56 11.06 5.73
N LEU A 111 11.17 10.36 4.67
CA LEU A 111 9.75 10.14 4.31
C LEU A 111 9.19 8.78 4.78
N LEU A 112 10.05 7.93 5.34
CA LEU A 112 9.68 6.75 6.15
C LEU A 112 9.09 7.11 7.53
N GLU A 113 9.02 8.39 7.88
CA GLU A 113 8.56 8.94 9.17
C GLU A 113 7.07 8.73 9.51
N ALA A 114 6.29 8.04 8.66
CA ALA A 114 4.93 7.59 9.01
C ALA A 114 4.73 6.06 8.95
N SER A 115 5.81 5.29 8.73
CA SER A 115 5.80 3.83 8.90
C SER A 115 6.05 3.49 10.37
N ILE A 116 5.40 2.44 10.90
CA ILE A 116 5.68 2.06 12.30
C ILE A 116 7.10 1.55 12.45
N THR A 117 7.72 1.91 13.56
CA THR A 117 9.01 1.36 13.99
C THR A 117 8.88 -0.11 14.37
N GLU A 118 9.98 -0.87 14.32
CA GLU A 118 9.99 -2.26 14.80
C GLU A 118 9.59 -2.39 16.28
N ALA A 119 9.89 -1.36 17.08
CA ALA A 119 9.45 -1.29 18.48
C ALA A 119 7.92 -1.20 18.60
N GLU A 120 7.28 -0.34 17.79
CA GLU A 120 5.81 -0.25 17.72
C GLU A 120 5.18 -1.55 17.20
N VAL A 121 5.81 -2.23 16.22
CA VAL A 121 5.36 -3.57 15.78
C VAL A 121 5.39 -4.53 16.97
N ALA A 122 6.51 -4.61 17.69
CA ALA A 122 6.65 -5.49 18.85
C ALA A 122 5.62 -5.17 19.93
N GLU A 123 5.35 -3.89 20.19
CA GLU A 123 4.35 -3.44 21.16
C GLU A 123 2.93 -3.83 20.76
N ILE A 124 2.53 -3.63 19.49
CA ILE A 124 1.21 -4.06 19.00
C ILE A 124 1.02 -5.56 19.21
N TYR A 125 2.02 -6.37 18.82
CA TYR A 125 1.95 -7.82 18.99
C TYR A 125 1.92 -8.24 20.46
N LYS A 126 2.64 -7.54 21.34
CA LYS A 126 2.61 -7.78 22.78
C LYS A 126 1.24 -7.46 23.39
N ASN A 127 0.65 -6.32 23.02
CA ASN A 127 -0.60 -5.84 23.61
C ASN A 127 -1.84 -6.60 23.11
N GLU A 128 -1.83 -6.98 21.83
CA GLU A 128 -2.96 -7.66 21.17
C GLU A 128 -2.82 -9.20 21.22
N GLY A 129 -1.59 -9.69 21.22
CA GLY A 129 -1.24 -11.11 21.19
C GLY A 129 -1.26 -11.71 19.78
N ASP A 130 -0.40 -12.71 19.56
CA ASP A 130 -0.18 -13.35 18.25
C ASP A 130 -1.47 -13.95 17.64
N LEU A 131 -2.37 -14.47 18.48
CA LEU A 131 -3.64 -15.03 18.02
C LEU A 131 -4.56 -13.95 17.42
N ALA A 132 -4.52 -12.71 17.93
CA ALA A 132 -5.38 -11.62 17.48
C ALA A 132 -4.87 -11.09 16.16
N MET A 133 -3.55 -10.92 16.06
CA MET A 133 -2.87 -10.54 14.82
C MET A 133 -3.03 -11.61 13.73
N SER A 134 -2.98 -12.89 14.09
CA SER A 134 -3.24 -13.99 13.17
C SER A 134 -4.69 -14.02 12.67
N ALA A 135 -5.66 -13.74 13.54
CA ALA A 135 -7.05 -13.58 13.14
C ALA A 135 -7.23 -12.35 12.22
N PHE A 136 -6.57 -11.23 12.54
CA PHE A 136 -6.61 -10.02 11.72
C PHE A 136 -6.07 -10.24 10.31
N ARG A 137 -5.05 -11.07 10.13
CA ARG A 137 -4.51 -11.41 8.79
C ARG A 137 -5.59 -11.91 7.84
N GLN A 138 -6.56 -12.68 8.33
CA GLN A 138 -7.68 -13.18 7.52
C GLN A 138 -8.66 -12.05 7.18
N VAL A 139 -8.96 -11.19 8.16
CA VAL A 139 -9.90 -10.06 8.00
C VAL A 139 -9.32 -8.97 7.10
N GLN A 140 -8.03 -8.70 7.21
CA GLN A 140 -7.26 -7.79 6.36
C GLN A 140 -7.57 -8.02 4.88
N GLN A 141 -7.52 -9.28 4.41
CA GLN A 141 -7.71 -9.55 2.99
C GLN A 141 -9.12 -9.17 2.51
N MET A 142 -10.15 -9.41 3.34
CA MET A 142 -11.51 -9.00 3.02
C MET A 142 -11.67 -7.48 3.04
N MET A 143 -11.04 -6.80 4.00
CA MET A 143 -11.06 -5.34 4.07
C MET A 143 -10.30 -4.70 2.90
N LEU A 144 -9.19 -5.28 2.45
CA LEU A 144 -8.45 -4.79 1.27
C LEU A 144 -9.28 -4.87 -0.02
N ASN A 145 -10.19 -5.85 -0.09
CA ASN A 145 -11.09 -6.03 -1.22
C ASN A 145 -12.33 -5.11 -1.15
N SER A 146 -12.85 -4.87 0.05
CA SER A 146 -14.12 -4.15 0.24
C SER A 146 -13.95 -2.66 0.55
N CYS A 147 -12.87 -2.31 1.27
CA CYS A 147 -12.60 -0.97 1.79
C CYS A 147 -11.28 -0.40 1.23
N GLY A 148 -10.30 -1.26 0.94
CA GLY A 148 -8.95 -0.91 0.49
C GLY A 148 -8.83 -0.55 -0.99
N ALA A 149 -9.93 -0.20 -1.67
CA ALA A 149 -9.85 0.40 -2.99
C ALA A 149 -9.11 1.73 -2.92
N LEU A 150 -8.31 2.04 -3.94
CA LEU A 150 -7.44 3.23 -3.97
C LEU A 150 -8.21 4.53 -3.68
N LYS A 151 -9.41 4.67 -4.27
CA LYS A 151 -10.33 5.82 -4.09
C LYS A 151 -10.98 5.92 -2.70
N CYS A 152 -10.83 4.91 -1.85
CA CYS A 152 -11.45 4.83 -0.52
C CYS A 152 -10.37 4.80 0.57
N HIS A 153 -9.98 3.61 1.03
CA HIS A 153 -8.96 3.47 2.09
C HIS A 153 -7.64 2.88 1.56
N GLY A 154 -7.48 2.67 0.26
CA GLY A 154 -6.26 2.08 -0.33
C GLY A 154 -5.08 3.04 -0.49
N GLY A 155 -5.10 4.21 0.14
CA GLY A 155 -4.00 5.18 0.13
C GLY A 155 -4.07 6.27 -0.95
N GLY A 156 -5.08 6.26 -1.83
CA GLY A 156 -5.25 7.27 -2.88
C GLY A 156 -6.30 8.33 -2.58
N ASN A 157 -6.98 8.26 -1.44
CA ASN A 157 -7.94 9.25 -0.98
C ASN A 157 -7.36 10.06 0.18
N PRO A 158 -7.02 11.35 -0.01
CA PRO A 158 -6.45 12.18 1.05
C PRO A 158 -7.46 12.53 2.15
N ASP A 159 -8.75 12.47 1.88
CA ASP A 159 -9.79 12.71 2.90
C ASP A 159 -10.00 11.50 3.81
N SER A 160 -9.44 10.34 3.43
CA SER A 160 -9.52 9.13 4.22
C SER A 160 -8.76 9.30 5.54
N LYS A 161 -9.45 9.09 6.65
CA LYS A 161 -8.86 9.19 8.00
C LYS A 161 -7.96 8.00 8.36
N TRP A 162 -7.82 7.02 7.46
CA TRP A 162 -7.02 5.81 7.67
C TRP A 162 -6.71 5.11 6.34
N ILE A 163 -5.68 4.25 6.33
CA ILE A 163 -5.17 3.62 5.11
C ILE A 163 -5.01 2.10 5.33
N LEU A 164 -5.33 1.33 4.29
CA LEU A 164 -4.99 -0.08 4.13
C LEU A 164 -3.91 -0.21 3.07
N ILE A 165 -2.73 -0.59 3.54
CA ILE A 165 -1.55 -0.83 2.72
C ILE A 165 -1.74 -2.17 2.00
N ARG A 166 -1.66 -2.14 0.66
CA ARG A 166 -1.89 -3.30 -0.22
C ARG A 166 -0.60 -4.03 -0.61
N ARG A 167 0.55 -3.37 -0.48
CA ARG A 167 1.87 -3.98 -0.71
C ARG A 167 2.28 -4.81 0.51
N ASN A 168 2.99 -5.91 0.30
CA ASN A 168 3.60 -6.70 1.37
C ASN A 168 2.63 -7.09 2.51
N VAL A 169 1.36 -7.37 2.19
CA VAL A 169 0.29 -7.61 3.18
C VAL A 169 0.54 -8.81 4.08
N THR A 170 1.47 -9.69 3.70
CA THR A 170 1.87 -10.83 4.50
C THR A 170 2.96 -10.50 5.52
N GLU A 171 3.69 -9.40 5.35
CA GLU A 171 4.75 -8.97 6.25
C GLU A 171 4.18 -8.55 7.61
N LYS A 172 4.95 -8.83 8.67
CA LYS A 172 4.56 -8.55 10.05
C LYS A 172 4.30 -7.06 10.27
N LYS A 173 5.19 -6.21 9.73
CA LYS A 173 5.10 -4.76 9.82
C LYS A 173 3.84 -4.23 9.12
N THR A 174 3.61 -4.58 7.85
CA THR A 174 2.39 -4.18 7.12
C THR A 174 1.11 -4.62 7.83
N LEU A 175 1.09 -5.85 8.37
CA LEU A 175 -0.07 -6.34 9.10
C LEU A 175 -0.34 -5.52 10.36
N ALA A 176 0.70 -5.14 11.10
CA ALA A 176 0.59 -4.26 12.26
C ALA A 176 0.17 -2.83 11.90
N GLU A 177 0.65 -2.28 10.77
CA GLU A 177 0.24 -0.96 10.28
C GLU A 177 -1.24 -0.94 9.92
N ASN A 178 -1.69 -1.93 9.13
CA ASN A 178 -3.10 -2.09 8.78
C ASN A 178 -3.97 -2.31 10.03
N PHE A 179 -3.48 -3.09 11.00
CA PHE A 179 -4.18 -3.29 12.26
C PHE A 179 -4.33 -1.96 13.01
N ARG A 180 -3.24 -1.24 13.24
CA ARG A 180 -3.23 0.06 13.94
C ARG A 180 -4.19 1.06 13.30
N SER A 181 -4.17 1.10 11.96
CA SER A 181 -5.02 1.97 11.14
C SER A 181 -6.52 1.72 11.36
N VAL A 182 -6.91 0.44 11.46
CA VAL A 182 -8.32 0.01 11.60
C VAL A 182 -8.78 -0.03 13.05
N ASN A 183 -7.92 -0.44 13.97
CA ASN A 183 -8.27 -0.76 15.36
C ASN A 183 -8.87 0.44 16.11
N ARG A 184 -8.51 1.68 15.74
CA ARG A 184 -9.09 2.90 16.33
C ARG A 184 -10.59 3.11 16.02
N TYR A 185 -11.14 2.38 15.05
CA TYR A 185 -12.55 2.40 14.66
C TYR A 185 -13.32 1.17 15.19
N VAL A 186 -12.69 0.39 16.07
CA VAL A 186 -13.26 -0.80 16.69
C VAL A 186 -13.74 -0.43 18.09
N ASN A 187 -15.04 -0.60 18.32
CA ASN A 187 -15.60 -0.60 19.67
C ASN A 187 -15.51 -2.04 20.20
N ARG A 188 -14.57 -2.27 21.12
CA ARG A 188 -14.33 -3.60 21.70
C ARG A 188 -15.42 -4.02 22.68
N GLU A 189 -16.11 -3.07 23.32
CA GLU A 189 -17.16 -3.38 24.28
C GLU A 189 -18.46 -3.78 23.59
N ASN A 190 -18.82 -3.05 22.54
CA ASN A 190 -19.94 -3.41 21.67
C ASN A 190 -19.50 -3.44 20.21
N ALA A 191 -19.25 -4.65 19.71
CA ALA A 191 -18.76 -4.86 18.37
C ALA A 191 -19.67 -4.23 17.30
N ALA A 192 -21.00 -4.34 17.46
CA ALA A 192 -21.98 -3.82 16.51
C ALA A 192 -21.97 -2.29 16.41
N ASP A 193 -21.53 -1.60 17.46
CA ASP A 193 -21.43 -0.14 17.51
C ASP A 193 -20.10 0.39 16.96
N SER A 194 -19.23 -0.49 16.46
CA SER A 194 -17.95 -0.09 15.88
C SER A 194 -18.18 0.82 14.67
N PRO A 195 -17.57 2.02 14.60
CA PRO A 195 -17.60 2.84 13.40
C PRO A 195 -17.16 2.10 12.13
N LEU A 196 -16.24 1.13 12.28
CA LEU A 196 -15.79 0.23 11.21
C LEU A 196 -16.93 -0.59 10.56
N LEU A 197 -18.01 -0.88 11.31
CA LEU A 197 -19.19 -1.56 10.80
C LEU A 197 -20.31 -0.58 10.43
N LEU A 198 -20.61 0.38 11.30
CA LEU A 198 -21.75 1.29 11.14
C LEU A 198 -21.62 2.21 9.92
N LYS A 199 -20.44 2.76 9.68
CA LYS A 199 -20.22 3.71 8.57
C LYS A 199 -20.43 3.08 7.19
N PRO A 200 -19.73 1.99 6.84
CA PRO A 200 -19.97 1.28 5.58
C PRO A 200 -21.37 0.65 5.47
N LEU A 201 -22.08 0.43 6.58
CA LEU A 201 -23.46 -0.06 6.58
C LEU A 201 -24.47 1.04 6.20
N LYS A 202 -24.31 2.26 6.75
CA LYS A 202 -25.26 3.37 6.60
C LYS A 202 -24.89 4.36 5.48
N GLY A 203 -23.65 4.33 5.00
CA GLY A 203 -23.20 5.20 3.92
C GLY A 203 -23.36 6.69 4.27
N ARG A 204 -24.01 7.45 3.38
CA ARG A 204 -24.05 8.92 3.45
C ARG A 204 -24.76 9.46 4.69
N GLU A 205 -25.68 8.69 5.27
CA GLU A 205 -26.38 9.05 6.51
C GLU A 205 -25.42 9.34 7.68
N VAL A 206 -24.22 8.75 7.64
CA VAL A 206 -23.19 8.88 8.68
C VAL A 206 -21.83 9.30 8.10
N GLN A 207 -21.87 10.14 7.06
CA GLN A 207 -20.69 10.74 6.43
C GLN A 207 -19.70 9.70 5.85
N HIS A 208 -20.22 8.59 5.33
CA HIS A 208 -19.46 7.67 4.50
C HIS A 208 -19.94 7.78 3.04
N PRO A 209 -19.05 7.82 2.03
CA PRO A 209 -19.45 8.19 0.67
C PRO A 209 -20.49 7.24 0.03
N GLU A 210 -20.44 5.96 0.37
CA GLU A 210 -21.28 4.90 -0.21
C GLU A 210 -21.64 3.82 0.83
N VAL A 211 -22.69 3.04 0.58
CA VAL A 211 -22.93 1.79 1.32
C VAL A 211 -22.03 0.70 0.74
N VAL A 212 -21.25 0.05 1.59
CA VAL A 212 -20.32 -1.02 1.18
C VAL A 212 -20.95 -2.39 1.41
N PHE A 213 -21.67 -2.57 2.52
CA PHE A 213 -22.34 -3.84 2.85
C PHE A 213 -23.70 -3.92 2.17
N ARG A 214 -23.72 -4.48 0.96
CA ARG A 214 -24.91 -4.47 0.08
C ARG A 214 -26.09 -5.23 0.65
N SER A 215 -25.82 -6.28 1.43
CA SER A 215 -26.84 -7.07 2.11
C SER A 215 -27.06 -6.64 3.57
N GLY A 216 -26.67 -5.41 3.92
CA GLY A 216 -26.79 -4.88 5.27
C GLY A 216 -26.03 -5.72 6.30
N THR A 217 -26.64 -5.97 7.46
CA THR A 217 -26.07 -6.81 8.52
C THR A 217 -25.93 -8.29 8.12
N ASN A 218 -26.58 -8.70 7.03
CA ASN A 218 -26.47 -10.05 6.48
C ASN A 218 -25.27 -10.26 5.57
N ASP A 219 -24.57 -9.19 5.16
CA ASP A 219 -23.39 -9.24 4.32
C ASP A 219 -22.27 -10.09 4.94
N ALA A 220 -21.61 -10.92 4.12
CA ALA A 220 -20.58 -11.84 4.59
C ALA A 220 -19.35 -11.12 5.15
N VAL A 221 -18.98 -9.97 4.56
CA VAL A 221 -17.87 -9.14 5.04
C VAL A 221 -18.23 -8.50 6.37
N HIS A 222 -19.44 -7.94 6.48
CA HIS A 222 -19.96 -7.39 7.74
C HIS A 222 -19.93 -8.43 8.87
N LYS A 223 -20.50 -9.62 8.64
CA LYS A 223 -20.53 -10.71 9.63
C LYS A 223 -19.13 -11.14 10.06
N THR A 224 -18.19 -11.20 9.12
CA THR A 224 -16.83 -11.65 9.43
C THR A 224 -16.06 -10.61 10.24
N ILE A 225 -16.17 -9.33 9.91
CA ILE A 225 -15.58 -8.24 10.71
C ILE A 225 -16.22 -8.20 12.11
N LEU A 226 -17.56 -8.31 12.21
CA LEU A 226 -18.27 -8.35 13.49
C LEU A 226 -17.78 -9.49 14.38
N LYS A 227 -17.65 -10.70 13.82
CA LYS A 227 -17.14 -11.89 14.54
C LYS A 227 -15.71 -11.67 15.02
N TRP A 228 -14.85 -11.08 14.18
CA TRP A 228 -13.46 -10.78 14.55
C TRP A 228 -13.38 -9.76 15.69
N ILE A 229 -14.15 -8.67 15.65
CA ILE A 229 -14.19 -7.68 16.73
C ILE A 229 -14.62 -8.34 18.05
N GLY A 230 -15.66 -9.18 18.00
CA GLY A 230 -16.10 -9.94 19.18
C GLY A 230 -15.02 -10.90 19.72
N ALA A 231 -14.15 -11.43 18.86
CA ALA A 231 -13.02 -12.26 19.28
C ALA A 231 -11.88 -11.45 19.88
N LEU A 232 -11.61 -10.23 19.39
CA LEU A 232 -10.61 -9.32 19.96
C LEU A 232 -10.89 -9.02 21.44
N LYS A 233 -12.16 -8.76 21.80
CA LYS A 233 -12.57 -8.54 23.19
C LYS A 233 -12.20 -9.73 24.07
N LYS A 234 -12.64 -10.94 23.68
CA LYS A 234 -12.37 -12.18 24.43
C LYS A 234 -10.87 -12.40 24.64
N GLN A 235 -10.06 -12.15 23.62
CA GLN A 235 -8.62 -12.32 23.73
C GLN A 235 -7.96 -11.27 24.62
N THR A 236 -8.39 -10.00 24.51
CA THR A 236 -7.96 -8.93 25.42
C THR A 236 -8.30 -9.30 26.86
N ASP A 237 -9.52 -9.75 27.13
CA ASP A 237 -9.95 -10.16 28.48
C ASP A 237 -9.13 -11.34 29.02
N ILE A 238 -8.68 -12.27 28.18
CA ILE A 238 -7.79 -13.37 28.58
C ILE A 238 -6.38 -12.85 28.94
N ILE A 239 -5.80 -11.98 28.11
CA ILE A 239 -4.45 -11.44 28.33
C ILE A 239 -4.43 -10.58 29.60
N TRP A 240 -5.39 -9.67 29.74
CA TRP A 240 -5.44 -8.71 30.84
C TRP A 240 -6.18 -9.23 32.08
N GLY A 241 -7.03 -10.24 31.94
CA GLY A 241 -7.62 -10.98 33.04
C GLY A 241 -6.57 -11.83 33.77
N LYS A 242 -5.68 -12.50 33.03
CA LYS A 242 -4.52 -13.22 33.62
C LYS A 242 -3.54 -12.29 34.33
N ALA A 243 -3.35 -11.07 33.83
CA ALA A 243 -2.48 -10.07 34.47
C ALA A 243 -3.03 -9.55 35.81
N ARG A 244 -4.35 -9.51 35.98
CA ARG A 244 -5.00 -9.07 37.24
C ARG A 244 -5.04 -10.14 38.33
N THR A 245 -4.86 -11.41 37.98
CA THR A 245 -4.85 -12.54 38.93
C THR A 245 -3.46 -12.98 39.38
N ALA A 246 -2.38 -12.39 38.84
CA ALA A 246 -1.04 -12.70 39.30
C ALA A 246 -0.82 -12.08 40.70
N PRO A 247 -0.50 -12.86 41.74
CA PRO A 247 -0.21 -12.31 43.06
C PRO A 247 1.01 -11.40 42.96
N VAL A 248 0.90 -10.19 43.51
CA VAL A 248 2.04 -9.28 43.67
C VAL A 248 3.07 -10.00 44.54
N PRO A 249 4.31 -10.22 44.07
CA PRO A 249 5.34 -10.82 44.92
C PRO A 249 5.56 -9.90 46.13
N ALA A 250 5.30 -10.43 47.32
CA ALA A 250 5.51 -9.70 48.56
C ALA A 250 6.96 -9.24 48.61
N THR A 251 7.16 -7.92 48.74
CA THR A 251 8.48 -7.33 48.93
C THR A 251 9.07 -7.91 50.21
N PRO A 252 10.27 -8.52 50.19
CA PRO A 252 10.90 -8.99 51.41
C PRO A 252 11.17 -7.78 52.30
N SER A 253 10.54 -7.77 53.47
CA SER A 253 10.81 -6.77 54.50
C SER A 253 12.24 -6.99 55.00
N LYS A 254 13.05 -5.92 54.99
CA LYS A 254 14.36 -5.89 55.63
C LYS A 254 14.22 -5.65 57.13
#